data_AF-A0A9E5INN7-F1
#
_entry.id   AF-A0A9E5INN7-F1
#
_cell.length_a   1.000
_cell.length_b   1.000
_cell.length_c   1.000
_cell.angle_alpha   90.00
_cell.angle_beta   90.00
_cell.angle_gamma   90.00
#
_symmetry.space_group_name_H-M   'P 1'
#
loop_
_entity.id
_entity.type
_entity.pdbx_description
1 polymer ?
#
loop_
_entity_poly.entity_id
_entity_poly.type
_entity_poly.pdbx_seq_one_letter_code
_entity_poly.pdbx_strand_id
1 'polypeptide(L)'
;MADEATDVVVCSVRELDASGACGFAIGTGDWPLRGLVLRDATGIVQAYVDRCPHAGHPLALKDHDFLTPDRAFIKCSSHGALFERDTGICVAGPCPGRTLRRLQVRVDGEDVRIAPPV
;
A
#
# COMPACT_ATOMS: atom_id res chain seq x y z
N MET A 1 -14.15 -15.11 21.03
CA MET A 1 -12.91 -14.53 21.57
C MET A 1 -12.29 -13.80 20.40
N ALA A 2 -12.32 -12.46 20.44
CA ALA A 2 -11.79 -11.65 19.35
C ALA A 2 -10.28 -11.86 19.31
N ASP A 3 -9.76 -12.26 18.14
CA ASP A 3 -8.34 -12.27 17.89
C ASP A 3 -7.87 -10.81 17.96
N GLU A 4 -7.10 -10.49 19.00
CA GLU A 4 -6.50 -9.18 19.19
C GLU A 4 -5.35 -9.10 18.20
N ALA A 5 -5.69 -8.75 16.94
CA ALA A 5 -4.74 -8.72 15.84
C ALA A 5 -3.59 -7.78 16.22
N THR A 6 -2.47 -8.37 16.59
CA THR A 6 -1.30 -7.62 17.02
C THR A 6 -0.73 -6.91 15.80
N ASP A 7 -0.63 -5.59 15.88
CA ASP A 7 0.01 -4.74 14.87
C ASP A 7 1.36 -5.32 14.42
N VAL A 8 1.50 -5.60 13.13
CA VAL A 8 2.71 -6.19 12.54
C VAL A 8 3.60 -5.09 11.98
N VAL A 9 4.88 -5.08 12.35
CA VAL A 9 5.87 -4.18 11.75
C VAL A 9 6.11 -4.60 10.30
N VAL A 10 5.89 -3.69 9.36
CA VAL A 10 6.04 -3.95 7.93
C VAL A 10 7.25 -3.28 7.31
N CYS A 11 7.67 -2.12 7.84
CA CYS A 11 8.87 -1.41 7.42
C CYS A 11 9.26 -0.34 8.44
N SER A 12 10.35 0.38 8.17
CA SER A 12 10.72 1.57 8.93
C SER A 12 10.32 2.85 8.21
N VAL A 13 10.16 3.95 8.95
CA VAL A 13 9.97 5.29 8.38
C VAL A 13 11.13 5.67 7.46
N ARG A 14 12.36 5.27 7.79
CA ARG A 14 13.56 5.56 6.97
C ARG A 14 13.50 4.90 5.60
N GLU A 15 12.93 3.70 5.53
CA GLU A 15 12.74 3.02 4.25
C GLU A 15 11.75 3.78 3.37
N LEU A 16 10.63 4.23 3.96
CA LEU A 16 9.66 5.08 3.27
C LEU A 16 10.27 6.42 2.82
N ASP A 17 11.16 7.02 3.60
CA ASP A 17 11.83 8.27 3.20
C ASP A 17 12.75 8.07 1.99
N ALA A 18 13.39 6.91 1.88
CA ALA A 18 14.27 6.60 0.75
C ALA A 18 13.48 6.28 -0.54
N SER A 19 12.47 5.40 -0.46
CA SER A 19 11.77 4.87 -1.63
C SER A 19 10.44 5.59 -1.94
N GLY A 20 9.81 6.20 -0.95
CA GLY A 20 8.44 6.74 -1.00
C GLY A 20 7.34 5.69 -0.79
N ALA A 21 7.68 4.40 -0.88
CA ALA A 21 6.75 3.28 -0.77
C ALA A 21 7.43 2.01 -0.24
N CYS A 22 6.73 1.26 0.60
CA CYS A 22 7.16 -0.05 1.04
C CYS A 22 6.08 -1.11 0.77
N GLY A 23 6.44 -2.21 0.11
CA GLY A 23 5.57 -3.37 -0.04
C GLY A 23 5.72 -4.34 1.13
N PHE A 24 4.65 -5.04 1.50
CA PHE A 24 4.69 -6.01 2.59
C PHE A 24 3.80 -7.22 2.33
N ALA A 25 4.06 -8.29 3.09
CA ALA A 25 3.21 -9.46 3.20
C ALA A 25 3.02 -9.84 4.68
N ILE A 26 1.78 -10.04 5.12
CA ILE A 26 1.44 -10.47 6.48
C ILE A 26 0.66 -11.80 6.43
N GLY A 27 1.02 -12.73 7.29
CA GLY A 27 0.44 -14.07 7.35
C GLY A 27 1.30 -15.12 6.65
N THR A 28 0.93 -16.39 6.82
CA THR A 28 1.63 -17.56 6.28
C THR A 28 0.76 -18.28 5.23
N GLY A 29 1.39 -19.14 4.43
CA GLY A 29 0.73 -19.92 3.39
C GLY A 29 0.64 -19.21 2.04
N ASP A 30 -0.24 -19.71 1.16
CA ASP A 30 -0.32 -19.29 -0.24
C ASP A 30 -1.01 -17.93 -0.44
N TRP A 31 -1.74 -17.46 0.57
CA TRP A 31 -2.60 -16.28 0.49
C TRP A 31 -2.32 -15.26 1.61
N PRO A 32 -1.07 -14.76 1.72
CA PRO A 32 -0.78 -13.70 2.67
C PRO A 32 -1.51 -12.42 2.28
N LEU A 33 -1.82 -11.57 3.26
CA LEU A 33 -2.22 -10.20 2.99
C LEU A 33 -1.03 -9.44 2.40
N ARG A 34 -1.15 -9.03 1.14
CA ARG A 34 -0.17 -8.17 0.48
C ARG A 34 -0.65 -6.73 0.46
N GLY A 35 0.25 -5.80 0.72
CA GLY A 35 -0.06 -4.39 0.74
C GLY A 35 1.13 -3.52 0.45
N LEU A 36 0.85 -2.23 0.36
CA LEU A 36 1.84 -1.17 0.31
C LEU A 36 1.56 -0.13 1.39
N VAL A 37 2.64 0.51 1.83
CA VAL A 37 2.64 1.70 2.67
C VAL A 37 3.32 2.83 1.91
N LEU A 38 2.81 4.04 2.07
CA LEU A 38 3.30 5.27 1.45
C LEU A 38 3.51 6.31 2.53
N ARG A 39 4.49 7.20 2.31
CA ARG A 39 4.64 8.42 3.12
C ARG A 39 4.74 9.63 2.20
N ASP A 40 3.87 10.61 2.39
CA ASP A 40 3.92 11.85 1.64
C ASP A 40 5.01 12.81 2.19
N ALA A 41 5.22 13.92 1.50
CA ALA A 41 6.21 14.93 1.90
C ALA A 41 5.84 15.67 3.21
N THR A 42 4.57 15.63 3.61
CA THR A 42 4.10 16.20 4.89
C THR A 42 4.28 15.23 6.06
N GLY A 43 4.65 13.99 5.77
CA GLY A 43 4.91 12.92 6.72
C GLY A 43 3.70 12.03 7.00
N ILE A 44 2.57 12.23 6.31
CA ILE A 44 1.37 11.43 6.47
C ILE A 44 1.61 10.05 5.84
N VAL A 45 1.29 9.00 6.60
CA VAL A 45 1.43 7.61 6.17
C VAL A 45 0.09 7.05 5.74
N GLN A 46 0.08 6.36 4.59
CA GLN A 46 -1.08 5.68 4.03
C GLN A 46 -0.76 4.23 3.72
N ALA A 47 -1.76 3.35 3.83
CA ALA A 47 -1.60 1.95 3.48
C ALA A 47 -2.80 1.42 2.70
N TYR A 48 -2.51 0.56 1.72
CA TYR A 48 -3.53 -0.07 0.88
C TYR A 48 -3.21 -1.55 0.64
N VAL A 49 -4.22 -2.31 0.25
CA VAL A 49 -4.01 -3.66 -0.29
C VAL A 49 -3.39 -3.59 -1.67
N ASP A 50 -2.44 -4.49 -1.92
CA ASP A 50 -1.79 -4.69 -3.21
C ASP A 50 -2.72 -5.45 -4.17
N ARG A 51 -3.85 -4.82 -4.51
CA ARG A 51 -4.87 -5.39 -5.41
C ARG A 51 -5.59 -4.29 -6.17
N CYS A 52 -5.30 -4.21 -7.46
CA CYS A 52 -5.93 -3.28 -8.37
C CYS A 52 -7.43 -3.60 -8.48
N PRO A 53 -8.34 -2.63 -8.22
CA PRO A 53 -9.77 -2.88 -8.32
C PRO A 53 -10.17 -3.29 -9.73
N HIS A 54 -9.47 -2.83 -10.78
CA HIS A 54 -9.78 -3.12 -12.18
C HIS A 54 -10.02 -4.61 -12.45
N ALA A 55 -8.97 -5.43 -12.27
CA ALA A 55 -8.97 -6.86 -12.60
C ALA A 55 -8.40 -7.74 -11.48
N GLY A 56 -8.14 -7.16 -10.30
CA GLY A 56 -7.66 -7.91 -9.14
C GLY A 56 -6.18 -8.29 -9.16
N HIS A 57 -5.40 -7.81 -10.13
CA HIS A 57 -3.95 -8.01 -10.17
C HIS A 57 -3.23 -7.25 -9.05
N PRO A 58 -2.03 -7.73 -8.64
CA PRO A 58 -1.09 -6.91 -7.87
C PRO A 58 -0.85 -5.55 -8.55
N LEU A 59 -0.69 -4.51 -7.74
CA LEU A 59 -0.29 -3.19 -8.20
C LEU A 59 1.17 -3.21 -8.67
N ALA A 60 2.07 -3.86 -7.93
CA ALA A 60 3.47 -3.99 -8.32
C ALA A 60 3.83 -5.43 -8.74
N LEU A 61 4.66 -5.55 -9.78
CA LEU A 61 5.24 -6.84 -10.20
C LEU A 61 6.63 -7.08 -9.59
N LYS A 62 7.23 -6.02 -9.04
CA LYS A 62 8.50 -6.03 -8.31
C LYS A 62 8.25 -5.35 -6.98
N ASP A 63 8.91 -5.83 -5.93
CA ASP A 63 8.74 -5.25 -4.61
C ASP A 63 9.09 -3.75 -4.62
N HIS A 64 8.28 -2.97 -3.89
CA HIS A 64 8.41 -1.51 -3.73
C HIS A 64 8.18 -0.66 -5.00
N ASP A 65 7.97 -1.24 -6.19
CA ASP A 65 7.73 -0.51 -7.46
C ASP A 65 6.25 -0.10 -7.64
N PHE A 66 5.74 0.67 -6.69
CA PHE A 66 4.34 1.12 -6.65
C PHE A 66 4.11 2.50 -7.22
N LEU A 67 5.15 3.32 -7.39
CA LEU A 67 5.01 4.74 -7.70
C LEU A 67 5.31 5.05 -9.18
N THR A 68 4.71 6.12 -9.69
CA THR A 68 5.17 6.74 -10.93
C THR A 68 6.59 7.30 -10.75
N PRO A 69 7.36 7.54 -11.84
CA PRO A 69 8.74 8.04 -11.74
C PRO A 69 8.87 9.37 -10.98
N ASP A 70 7.87 10.23 -11.11
CA ASP A 70 7.75 11.51 -10.39
C ASP A 70 7.15 11.36 -8.97
N ARG A 71 6.79 10.13 -8.58
CA ARG A 71 6.17 9.78 -7.28
C ARG A 71 4.84 10.48 -7.00
N ALA A 72 4.16 11.00 -8.04
CA ALA A 72 2.88 11.68 -7.91
C ALA A 72 1.72 10.70 -7.65
N PHE A 73 1.77 9.50 -8.25
CA PHE A 73 0.69 8.52 -8.17
C PHE A 73 1.19 7.12 -7.81
N ILE A 74 0.28 6.30 -7.29
CA ILE A 74 0.41 4.86 -7.26
C ILE A 74 0.10 4.34 -8.67
N LYS A 75 0.92 3.46 -9.21
CA LYS A 75 0.78 2.87 -10.55
C LYS A 75 0.54 1.37 -10.44
N CYS A 76 -0.54 0.88 -11.05
CA CYS A 76 -0.68 -0.55 -11.32
C CYS A 76 0.17 -0.92 -12.54
N SER A 77 1.23 -1.71 -12.31
CA SER A 77 2.19 -2.15 -13.31
C SER A 77 1.62 -3.13 -14.33
N SER A 78 0.44 -3.72 -14.09
CA SER A 78 -0.20 -4.63 -15.07
C SER A 78 -0.86 -3.90 -16.23
N HIS A 79 -1.69 -2.89 -15.94
CA HIS A 79 -2.55 -2.23 -16.95
C HIS A 79 -2.52 -0.70 -16.88
N GLY A 80 -1.63 -0.11 -16.07
CA GLY A 80 -1.40 1.34 -16.05
C GLY A 80 -2.44 2.18 -15.33
N ALA A 81 -3.27 1.61 -14.46
CA ALA A 81 -4.15 2.41 -13.59
C ALA A 81 -3.31 3.31 -12.66
N LEU A 82 -3.70 4.58 -12.53
CA LEU A 82 -3.04 5.55 -11.66
C LEU A 82 -3.98 5.96 -10.53
N PHE A 83 -3.49 5.88 -9.29
CA PHE A 83 -4.26 6.20 -8.10
C PHE A 83 -3.61 7.34 -7.31
N GLU A 84 -4.42 8.23 -6.78
CA GLU A 84 -4.00 9.22 -5.80
C GLU A 84 -3.42 8.54 -4.55
N ARG A 85 -2.32 9.08 -4.02
CA ARG A 85 -1.61 8.49 -2.88
C ARG A 85 -2.38 8.61 -1.57
N ASP A 86 -3.20 9.64 -1.43
CA ASP A 86 -3.85 10.00 -0.16
C ASP A 86 -5.24 9.37 -0.04
N THR A 87 -5.95 9.27 -1.16
CA THR A 87 -7.33 8.78 -1.23
C THR A 87 -7.41 7.34 -1.74
N GLY A 88 -6.43 6.91 -2.55
CA GLY A 88 -6.47 5.66 -3.30
C GLY A 88 -7.45 5.68 -4.48
N ILE A 89 -8.01 6.84 -4.85
CA ILE A 89 -8.94 6.97 -5.99
C ILE A 89 -8.16 6.85 -7.31
N CYS A 90 -8.66 6.01 -8.22
CA CYS A 90 -8.14 5.90 -9.57
C CYS A 90 -8.51 7.15 -10.39
N VAL A 91 -7.51 7.92 -10.81
CA VAL A 91 -7.68 9.15 -11.58
C VAL A 91 -7.37 8.99 -13.07
N ALA A 92 -6.69 7.91 -13.45
CA ALA A 92 -6.44 7.57 -14.85
C ALA A 92 -6.31 6.05 -15.06
N GLY A 93 -6.54 5.60 -16.30
CA GLY A 93 -6.46 4.19 -16.70
C GLY A 93 -7.83 3.49 -16.70
N PRO A 94 -7.88 2.15 -16.56
CA PRO A 94 -9.07 1.36 -16.89
C PRO A 94 -10.17 1.33 -15.81
N CYS A 95 -9.97 1.96 -14.64
CA CYS A 95 -10.92 1.91 -13.54
C CYS A 95 -11.20 3.27 -12.85
N PRO A 96 -11.46 4.36 -13.61
CA PRO A 96 -11.61 5.70 -13.05
C PRO A 96 -12.71 5.75 -11.97
N GLY A 97 -12.43 6.46 -10.88
CA GLY A 97 -13.33 6.61 -9.73
C GLY A 97 -13.39 5.42 -8.76
N ARG A 98 -12.83 4.26 -9.12
CA ARG A 98 -12.70 3.12 -8.19
C ARG A 98 -11.52 3.33 -7.25
N THR A 99 -11.60 2.79 -6.04
CA THR A 99 -10.60 3.04 -4.99
C THR A 99 -9.81 1.79 -4.62
N LEU A 100 -8.56 1.98 -4.22
CA LEU A 100 -7.79 0.96 -3.50
C LEU A 100 -8.43 0.69 -2.14
N ARG A 101 -8.34 -0.55 -1.64
CA ARG A 101 -8.81 -0.90 -0.29
C ARG A 101 -7.78 -0.40 0.72
N ARG A 102 -8.15 0.55 1.58
CA ARG A 102 -7.29 1.10 2.63
C ARG A 102 -7.06 0.08 3.75
N LEU A 103 -5.90 0.13 4.38
CA LEU A 103 -5.54 -0.63 5.57
C LEU A 103 -5.28 0.33 6.73
N GLN A 104 -5.51 -0.14 7.95
CA GLN A 104 -5.15 0.62 9.14
C GLN A 104 -3.63 0.56 9.32
N VAL A 105 -3.02 1.74 9.42
CA VAL A 105 -1.57 1.91 9.58
C VAL A 105 -1.29 2.84 10.74
N ARG A 106 -0.25 2.52 11.51
CA ARG A 106 0.26 3.35 12.61
C ARG A 106 1.77 3.47 12.50
N VAL A 107 2.29 4.63 12.90
CA VAL A 107 3.72 4.83 13.12
C VAL A 107 3.97 4.81 14.62
N ASP A 108 4.92 3.99 15.06
CA ASP A 108 5.36 3.89 16.46
C ASP A 108 6.89 3.99 16.52
N GLY A 109 7.39 5.17 16.91
CA GLY A 109 8.81 5.50 16.78
C GLY A 109 9.27 5.47 15.33
N GLU A 110 10.20 4.56 15.01
CA GLU A 110 10.69 4.34 13.64
C GLU A 110 9.94 3.22 12.90
N ASP A 111 9.09 2.46 13.60
CA ASP A 111 8.35 1.34 13.03
C ASP A 111 7.05 1.81 12.36
N VAL A 112 6.77 1.25 11.19
CA VAL A 112 5.46 1.36 10.56
C VAL A 112 4.75 0.02 10.69
N ARG A 113 3.55 0.07 11.25
CA ARG A 113 2.78 -1.09 11.66
C ARG A 113 1.43 -1.15 10.97
N ILE A 114 1.02 -2.36 10.61
CA ILE A 114 -0.29 -2.64 10.01
C ILE A 114 -1.09 -3.51 10.97
N ALA A 115 -2.33 -3.10 11.23
CA ALA A 115 -3.32 -3.96 11.86
C ALA A 115 -3.97 -4.82 10.76
N PRO A 116 -3.78 -6.14 10.75
CA PRO A 116 -4.46 -7.01 9.79
C PRO A 116 -5.98 -6.88 9.97
N PRO A 117 -6.75 -6.69 8.89
CA PRO A 117 -8.20 -6.70 8.98
C PRO A 117 -8.67 -8.09 9.43
N VAL A 118 -9.52 -8.11 10.46
CA VAL A 118 -10.22 -9.31 10.96
C VAL A 118 -11.26 -9.83 9.97
#